data_AF-D8UEV2-F1
#
_entry.id   AF-D8UEV2-F1
#
_cell.length_a   1.000
_cell.length_b   1.000
_cell.length_c   1.000
_cell.angle_alpha   90.00
_cell.angle_beta   90.00
_cell.angle_gamma   90.00
#
_symmetry.space_group_name_H-M   'P 1'
#
loop_
_entity.id
_entity.type
_entity.pdbx_description
1 polymer ?
#
loop_
_entity_poly.entity_id
_entity_poly.type
_entity_poly.pdbx_seq_one_letter_code
_entity_poly.pdbx_strand_id
1 'polypeptide(L)'
;IKGIRSFSPDNEYIIEFYKPLTIVVGSNGAGKTTIIECLRNATTGELPPNTRQGQGFVHDPKVAGETEVKAQIKLSFKTATGQPIYVTRSFQLTQKKTALQFKSLDAVLSCRNRNTGQRESVTYRCADLDRMVPTLMGVSKAVLENVIFVHQEESNWPLAEGKVLKEKFDDIFAATKY
;
A
#
# COMPACT_ATOMS: atom_id res chain seq x y z
N ILE A 1 8.54 -3.19 -5.40
CA ILE A 1 7.51 -2.40 -6.12
C ILE A 1 7.70 -2.66 -7.62
N LYS A 2 6.63 -2.95 -8.35
CA LYS A 2 6.66 -3.23 -9.80
C LYS A 2 5.38 -2.71 -10.45
N GLY A 3 5.49 -1.98 -11.57
CA GLY A 3 4.34 -1.50 -12.34
C GLY A 3 3.43 -0.49 -11.63
N ILE A 4 3.94 0.29 -10.68
CA ILE A 4 3.19 1.31 -9.94
C ILE A 4 3.66 2.70 -10.34
N ARG A 5 2.77 3.56 -10.85
CA ARG A 5 3.09 4.91 -11.36
C ARG A 5 4.38 4.93 -12.20
N SER A 6 5.42 5.63 -11.77
CA SER A 6 6.70 5.73 -12.50
C SER A 6 7.58 4.49 -12.40
N PHE A 7 7.28 3.53 -11.52
CA PHE A 7 7.99 2.27 -11.45
C PHE A 7 7.60 1.37 -12.63
N SER A 8 8.56 1.08 -13.49
CA SER A 8 8.39 0.22 -14.68
C SER A 8 7.75 -1.13 -14.31
N PRO A 9 6.92 -1.69 -15.21
CA PRO A 9 6.34 -3.02 -15.06
C PRO A 9 7.31 -4.15 -15.39
N ASP A 10 8.53 -3.88 -15.83
CA ASP A 10 9.52 -4.91 -16.19
C ASP A 10 10.48 -5.18 -15.03
N ASN A 11 10.83 -4.13 -14.29
CA ASN A 11 11.80 -4.18 -13.21
C ASN A 11 11.16 -4.32 -11.83
N GLU A 12 11.79 -5.10 -10.95
CA GLU A 12 11.45 -5.14 -9.52
C GLU A 12 12.35 -4.19 -8.74
N TYR A 13 11.73 -3.18 -8.10
CA TYR A 13 12.44 -2.20 -7.27
C TYR A 13 12.33 -2.59 -5.80
N ILE A 14 13.46 -2.74 -5.12
CA ILE A 14 13.55 -3.15 -3.72
C ILE A 14 14.06 -1.97 -2.90
N ILE A 15 13.41 -1.72 -1.76
CA ILE A 15 13.80 -0.69 -0.80
C ILE A 15 13.89 -1.35 0.56
N GLU A 16 15.03 -1.20 1.22
CA GLU A 16 15.25 -1.65 2.59
C GLU A 16 15.12 -0.47 3.56
N PHE A 17 14.32 -0.67 4.61
CA PHE A 17 14.14 0.33 5.67
C PHE A 17 15.04 0.00 6.85
N TYR A 18 15.87 0.97 7.22
CA TYR A 18 16.83 0.87 8.31
C TYR A 18 16.34 1.59 9.57
N LYS A 19 16.82 1.12 10.72
CA LYS A 19 16.61 1.75 12.02
C LYS A 19 17.85 2.56 12.42
N PRO A 20 17.69 3.70 13.09
CA PRO A 20 16.42 4.35 13.45
C PRO A 20 15.85 5.24 12.32
N LEU A 21 16.64 5.52 11.28
CA LEU A 21 16.30 6.47 10.22
C LEU A 21 16.59 5.88 8.84
N THR A 22 15.66 6.09 7.91
CA THR A 22 15.83 5.83 6.48
C THR A 22 15.64 7.14 5.73
N ILE A 23 16.61 7.53 4.91
CA ILE A 23 16.53 8.76 4.12
C ILE A 23 16.27 8.40 2.65
N VAL A 24 15.20 8.94 2.08
CA VAL A 24 14.84 8.76 0.67
C VAL A 24 14.97 10.11 -0.05
N VAL A 25 16.01 10.25 -0.88
CA VAL A 25 16.26 11.45 -1.69
C VAL A 25 16.13 11.17 -3.18
N GLY A 26 15.87 12.21 -3.96
CA GLY A 26 15.74 12.13 -5.41
C GLY A 26 15.08 13.38 -5.99
N SER A 27 15.16 13.54 -7.30
CA SER A 27 14.51 14.65 -8.02
C SER A 27 12.98 14.64 -7.91
N ASN A 28 12.35 15.74 -8.28
CA ASN A 28 10.89 15.79 -8.41
C ASN A 28 10.44 14.80 -9.50
N GLY A 29 9.37 14.05 -9.23
CA GLY A 29 8.92 12.98 -10.11
C GLY A 29 9.68 11.65 -9.98
N ALA A 30 10.72 11.55 -9.15
CA ALA A 30 11.48 10.31 -8.95
C ALA A 30 10.70 9.16 -8.26
N GLY A 31 9.43 9.37 -7.89
CA GLY A 31 8.61 8.34 -7.25
C GLY A 31 8.74 8.25 -5.72
N LYS A 32 9.33 9.25 -5.06
CA LYS A 32 9.47 9.28 -3.58
C LYS A 32 8.12 9.13 -2.86
N THR A 33 7.13 9.93 -3.25
CA THR A 33 5.77 9.86 -2.70
C THR A 33 5.12 8.51 -3.00
N THR A 34 5.39 7.94 -4.17
CA THR A 34 4.90 6.63 -4.58
C THR A 34 5.38 5.49 -3.69
N ILE A 35 6.57 5.59 -3.10
CA ILE A 35 7.04 4.61 -2.11
C ILE A 35 6.11 4.60 -0.90
N ILE A 36 5.75 5.79 -0.39
CA ILE A 36 4.86 5.93 0.79
C ILE A 36 3.44 5.46 0.45
N GLU A 37 2.95 5.81 -0.74
CA GLU A 37 1.67 5.29 -1.26
C GLU A 37 1.65 3.75 -1.31
N CYS A 38 2.73 3.12 -1.77
CA CYS A 38 2.84 1.67 -1.78
C CYS A 38 2.83 1.07 -0.36
N LEU A 39 3.47 1.73 0.62
CA LEU A 39 3.44 1.29 2.02
C LEU A 39 2.04 1.40 2.62
N ARG A 40 1.34 2.52 2.38
CA ARG A 40 -0.07 2.70 2.79
C ARG A 40 -0.93 1.61 2.18
N ASN A 41 -0.87 1.42 0.85
CA ASN A 41 -1.68 0.43 0.16
C ASN A 41 -1.36 -1.00 0.60
N ALA A 42 -0.09 -1.36 0.76
CA ALA A 42 0.30 -2.68 1.25
C ALA A 42 -0.29 -2.98 2.62
N THR A 43 -0.28 -2.00 3.52
CA THR A 43 -0.71 -2.18 4.91
C THR A 43 -2.21 -2.06 5.11
N THR A 44 -2.92 -1.23 4.34
CA THR A 44 -4.34 -0.96 4.59
C THR A 44 -5.28 -1.21 3.42
N GLY A 45 -4.74 -1.44 2.22
CA GLY A 45 -5.49 -1.64 0.98
C GLY A 45 -5.95 -0.35 0.31
N GLU A 46 -5.84 0.79 0.98
CA GLU A 46 -6.30 2.07 0.45
C GLU A 46 -5.47 2.51 -0.75
N LEU A 47 -6.15 3.00 -1.79
CA LEU A 47 -5.52 3.61 -2.93
C LEU A 47 -5.19 5.08 -2.62
N PRO A 48 -4.14 5.65 -3.23
CA PRO A 48 -3.87 7.07 -3.09
C PRO A 48 -5.04 7.93 -3.59
N PRO A 49 -5.20 9.16 -3.05
CA PRO A 49 -6.17 10.09 -3.58
C PRO A 49 -5.88 10.41 -5.05
N ASN A 50 -6.88 10.92 -5.76
CA ASN A 50 -6.76 11.38 -7.14
C ASN A 50 -6.35 10.30 -8.18
N THR A 51 -6.58 9.02 -7.88
CA THR A 51 -6.20 7.90 -8.77
C THR A 51 -7.27 7.48 -9.79
N ARG A 52 -8.38 8.22 -9.96
CA ARG A 52 -9.48 7.92 -10.92
C ARG A 52 -9.87 6.44 -10.92
N GLN A 53 -10.44 5.96 -9.82
CA GLN A 53 -10.78 4.54 -9.59
C GLN A 53 -9.57 3.59 -9.68
N GLY A 54 -8.40 4.01 -9.21
CA GLY A 54 -7.17 3.20 -9.18
C GLY A 54 -6.36 3.19 -10.48
N GLN A 55 -6.88 3.72 -11.58
CA GLN A 55 -6.19 3.78 -12.87
C GLN A 55 -4.87 4.54 -12.80
N GLY A 56 -4.83 5.67 -12.09
CA GLY A 56 -3.62 6.49 -11.94
C GLY A 56 -2.56 5.90 -11.00
N PHE A 57 -2.86 4.77 -10.34
CA PHE A 57 -1.91 4.10 -9.44
C PHE A 57 -1.05 3.07 -10.16
N VAL A 58 -1.62 2.34 -11.11
CA VAL A 58 -0.88 1.37 -11.95
C VAL A 58 -0.16 2.13 -13.07
N HIS A 59 1.02 1.66 -13.46
CA HIS A 59 1.77 2.23 -14.59
C HIS A 59 0.92 2.18 -15.86
N ASP A 60 0.89 3.28 -16.62
CA ASP A 60 0.02 3.42 -17.78
C ASP A 60 0.43 2.45 -18.90
N PRO A 61 -0.47 1.55 -19.37
CA PRO A 61 -0.16 0.62 -20.45
C PRO A 61 0.29 1.32 -21.74
N LYS A 62 -0.22 2.52 -22.03
CA LYS A 62 0.18 3.30 -23.20
C LYS A 62 1.65 3.73 -23.14
N VAL A 63 2.14 4.06 -21.94
CA VAL A 63 3.55 4.44 -21.72
C VAL A 63 4.45 3.21 -21.83
N ALA A 64 3.97 2.06 -21.35
CA ALA A 64 4.66 0.77 -21.52
C ALA A 64 4.63 0.25 -22.97
N GLY A 65 3.77 0.79 -23.84
CA GLY A 65 3.55 0.24 -25.18
C GLY A 65 2.78 -1.10 -25.18
N GLU A 66 2.07 -1.39 -24.09
CA GLU A 66 1.41 -2.67 -23.84
C GLU A 66 -0.11 -2.50 -23.77
N THR A 67 -0.86 -3.58 -24.03
CA THR A 67 -2.32 -3.57 -23.87
C THR A 67 -2.76 -3.76 -22.41
N GLU A 68 -1.88 -4.31 -21.59
CA GLU A 68 -2.13 -4.62 -20.20
C GLU A 68 -0.85 -4.46 -19.38
N VAL A 69 -0.98 -3.85 -18.21
CA VAL A 69 0.07 -3.79 -17.21
C VAL A 69 -0.37 -4.49 -15.95
N LYS A 70 0.49 -5.39 -15.45
CA LYS A 70 0.36 -6.00 -14.13
C LYS A 70 1.31 -5.33 -13.16
N ALA A 71 0.79 -4.98 -11.99
CA ALA A 71 1.55 -4.33 -10.95
C ALA A 71 1.54 -5.16 -9.67
N GLN A 72 2.59 -5.02 -8.88
CA GLN A 72 2.73 -5.74 -7.64
C GLN A 72 3.46 -4.93 -6.57
N ILE A 73 2.90 -4.96 -5.36
CA ILE A 73 3.51 -4.41 -4.15
C ILE A 73 3.77 -5.59 -3.22
N LYS A 74 5.04 -5.77 -2.86
CA LYS A 74 5.47 -6.75 -1.86
C LYS A 74 6.03 -6.00 -0.65
N LEU A 75 5.49 -6.27 0.52
CA LEU A 75 5.95 -5.71 1.79
C LEU A 75 6.38 -6.86 2.70
N SER A 76 7.57 -6.74 3.29
CA SER A 76 8.01 -7.62 4.37
C SER A 76 8.17 -6.83 5.67
N PHE A 77 7.62 -7.36 6.76
CA PHE A 77 7.78 -6.77 8.08
C PHE A 77 7.89 -7.88 9.14
N LYS A 78 8.27 -7.50 10.36
CA LYS A 78 8.27 -8.40 11.52
C LYS A 78 7.15 -8.00 12.46
N THR A 79 6.38 -8.97 12.94
CA THR A 79 5.37 -8.75 13.99
C THR A 79 6.04 -8.40 15.33
N ALA A 80 5.24 -8.00 16.32
CA ALA A 80 5.69 -7.80 17.70
C ALA A 80 6.38 -9.04 18.30
N THR A 81 6.03 -10.25 17.84
CA THR A 81 6.65 -11.52 18.26
C THR A 81 7.88 -11.90 17.43
N GLY A 82 8.37 -11.01 16.56
CA GLY A 82 9.53 -11.22 15.70
C GLY A 82 9.27 -12.11 14.48
N GLN A 83 8.04 -12.54 14.24
CA GLN A 83 7.71 -13.40 13.10
C GLN A 83 7.76 -12.60 11.79
N PRO A 84 8.49 -13.06 10.76
CA PRO A 84 8.49 -12.41 9.47
C PRO A 84 7.18 -12.68 8.72
N ILE A 85 6.57 -11.60 8.24
CA ILE A 85 5.36 -11.59 7.42
C ILE A 85 5.72 -11.01 6.05
N TYR A 86 5.10 -11.55 5.02
CA TYR A 86 5.21 -11.09 3.63
C TYR A 86 3.79 -10.85 3.10
N VAL A 87 3.51 -9.63 2.67
CA VAL A 87 2.23 -9.24 2.07
C VAL A 87 2.48 -8.96 0.61
N THR A 88 1.68 -9.53 -0.27
CA THR A 88 1.70 -9.26 -1.71
C THR A 88 0.33 -8.77 -2.17
N ARG A 89 0.27 -7.58 -2.75
CA ARG A 89 -0.92 -7.06 -3.43
C ARG A 89 -0.64 -6.93 -4.91
N SER A 90 -1.57 -7.40 -5.74
CA SER A 90 -1.41 -7.42 -7.19
C SER A 90 -2.55 -6.64 -7.85
N PHE A 91 -2.23 -5.91 -8.91
CA PHE A 91 -3.17 -5.09 -9.66
C PHE A 91 -2.99 -5.31 -11.15
N GLN A 92 -4.03 -4.98 -11.89
CA GLN A 92 -4.04 -5.06 -13.35
C GLN A 92 -4.74 -3.84 -13.91
N LEU A 93 -4.13 -3.24 -14.94
CA LEU A 93 -4.70 -2.15 -15.70
C LEU A 93 -4.69 -2.54 -17.17
N THR A 94 -5.88 -2.68 -17.75
CA THR A 94 -6.05 -3.11 -19.15
C THR A 94 -6.59 -1.96 -19.98
N GLN A 95 -5.98 -1.71 -21.12
CA GLN A 95 -6.47 -0.75 -22.10
C GLN A 95 -7.57 -1.39 -22.94
N LYS A 96 -8.80 -0.92 -22.76
CA LYS A 96 -9.91 -1.21 -23.68
C LYS A 96 -9.98 -0.13 -24.77
N LYS A 97 -10.82 -0.37 -25.79
CA LYS A 97 -11.01 0.54 -26.93
C LYS A 97 -11.28 2.00 -26.51
N THR A 98 -12.07 2.22 -25.47
CA THR A 98 -12.53 3.56 -25.06
C THR A 98 -12.18 3.94 -23.63
N ALA A 99 -11.64 3.02 -22.83
CA ALA A 99 -11.41 3.24 -21.41
C ALA A 99 -10.27 2.36 -20.87
N LEU A 100 -9.68 2.79 -19.76
CA LEU A 100 -8.81 1.95 -18.95
C LEU A 100 -9.66 1.18 -17.93
N GLN A 101 -9.42 -0.12 -17.78
CA GLN A 101 -10.06 -0.94 -16.75
C GLN A 101 -9.04 -1.31 -15.69
N PHE A 102 -9.20 -0.76 -14.49
CA PHE A 102 -8.45 -1.17 -13.31
C PHE A 102 -9.11 -2.38 -12.64
N LYS A 103 -8.29 -3.31 -12.15
CA LYS A 103 -8.72 -4.46 -11.35
C LYS A 103 -7.71 -4.72 -10.22
N SER A 104 -8.19 -4.81 -8.99
CA SER A 104 -7.43 -5.43 -7.90
C SER A 104 -7.52 -6.94 -8.05
N LEU A 105 -6.37 -7.60 -8.05
CA LEU A 105 -6.28 -9.06 -8.06
C LEU A 105 -6.18 -9.59 -6.62
N ASP A 106 -6.08 -10.91 -6.50
CA ASP A 106 -5.93 -11.55 -5.20
C ASP A 106 -4.67 -11.08 -4.48
N ALA A 107 -4.78 -11.01 -3.16
CA ALA A 107 -3.71 -10.61 -2.29
C ALA A 107 -3.28 -11.80 -1.42
N VAL A 108 -1.97 -11.93 -1.24
CA VAL A 108 -1.36 -13.11 -0.62
C VAL A 108 -0.64 -12.68 0.65
N LEU A 109 -0.90 -13.40 1.74
CA LEU A 109 -0.15 -13.31 2.98
C LEU A 109 0.70 -14.57 3.12
N SER A 110 1.99 -14.41 3.34
CA SER A 110 2.87 -15.51 3.68
C SER A 110 3.54 -15.27 5.03
N CYS A 111 3.63 -16.32 5.84
CA CYS A 111 4.37 -16.33 7.09
C CYS A 111 5.43 -17.43 7.05
N ARG A 112 6.53 -17.22 7.79
CA ARG A 112 7.49 -18.31 7.98
C ARG A 112 6.96 -19.23 9.08
N ASN A 113 6.76 -20.50 8.76
CA ASN A 113 6.42 -21.52 9.73
C ASN A 113 7.60 -21.71 10.68
N ARG A 114 7.34 -21.61 11.99
CA ARG A 114 8.37 -21.70 13.04
C ARG A 114 8.95 -23.11 13.19
N ASN A 115 8.17 -24.15 12.86
CA ASN A 115 8.55 -25.55 13.02
C ASN A 115 9.30 -26.08 11.80
N THR A 116 8.87 -25.72 10.59
CA THR A 116 9.47 -26.23 9.35
C THR A 116 10.49 -25.27 8.73
N GLY A 117 10.49 -24.01 9.16
CA GLY A 117 11.33 -22.95 8.58
C GLY A 117 10.91 -22.52 7.17
N GLN A 118 9.92 -23.19 6.55
CA GLN A 118 9.42 -22.90 5.21
C GLN A 118 8.40 -21.75 5.21
N ARG A 119 8.19 -21.15 4.03
CA ARG A 119 7.15 -20.13 3.83
C ARG A 119 5.82 -20.81 3.57
N GLU A 120 4.86 -20.60 4.45
CA GLU A 120 3.47 -20.95 4.23
C GLU A 120 2.75 -19.73 3.67
N SER A 121 2.06 -19.92 2.55
CA SER A 121 1.35 -18.84 1.86
C SER A 121 -0.12 -19.17 1.84
N VAL A 122 -0.93 -18.19 2.23
CA VAL A 122 -2.39 -18.29 2.19
C VAL A 122 -2.91 -17.13 1.35
N THR A 123 -3.71 -17.45 0.35
CA THR A 123 -4.40 -16.46 -0.48
C THR A 123 -5.65 -16.01 0.27
N TYR A 124 -5.80 -14.69 0.43
CA TYR A 124 -6.92 -14.09 1.13
C TYR A 124 -7.68 -13.14 0.20
N ARG A 125 -8.94 -12.86 0.53
CA ARG A 125 -9.63 -11.72 -0.08
C ARG A 125 -8.98 -10.43 0.41
N CYS A 126 -8.98 -9.39 -0.44
CA CYS A 126 -8.39 -8.09 -0.11
C CYS A 126 -8.92 -7.54 1.23
N ALA A 127 -10.25 -7.61 1.44
CA ALA A 127 -10.90 -7.10 2.65
C ALA A 127 -10.44 -7.78 3.95
N ASP A 128 -10.05 -9.06 3.89
CA ASP A 128 -9.54 -9.77 5.07
C ASP A 128 -8.12 -9.30 5.39
N LEU A 129 -7.29 -9.12 4.37
CA LEU A 129 -5.93 -8.59 4.49
C LEU A 129 -5.90 -7.16 5.05
N ASP A 130 -6.84 -6.32 4.64
CA ASP A 130 -6.98 -4.93 5.13
C ASP A 130 -7.22 -4.85 6.65
N ARG A 131 -7.78 -5.92 7.25
CA ARG A 131 -7.97 -6.03 8.71
C ARG A 131 -6.80 -6.73 9.40
N MET A 132 -6.27 -7.78 8.78
CA MET A 132 -5.23 -8.60 9.37
C MET A 132 -3.87 -7.91 9.42
N VAL A 133 -3.47 -7.22 8.34
CA VAL A 133 -2.12 -6.62 8.26
C VAL A 133 -1.89 -5.56 9.34
N PRO A 134 -2.80 -4.59 9.56
CA PRO A 134 -2.66 -3.63 10.67
C PRO A 134 -2.53 -4.33 12.03
N THR A 135 -3.38 -5.34 12.26
CA THR A 135 -3.35 -6.15 13.50
C THR A 135 -2.01 -6.86 13.69
N LEU A 136 -1.44 -7.46 12.64
CA LEU A 136 -0.13 -8.12 12.67
C LEU A 136 1.03 -7.12 12.90
N MET A 137 0.88 -5.89 12.45
CA MET A 137 1.83 -4.79 12.72
C MET A 137 1.67 -4.22 14.14
N GLY A 138 0.57 -4.54 14.83
CA GLY A 138 0.26 -4.01 16.17
C GLY A 138 -0.19 -2.54 16.15
N VAL A 139 -0.72 -2.07 15.03
CA VAL A 139 -1.13 -0.67 14.82
C VAL A 139 -2.53 -0.65 14.20
N SER A 140 -3.38 0.32 14.58
CA SER A 140 -4.71 0.44 13.97
C SER A 140 -4.62 0.90 12.50
N LYS A 141 -5.61 0.51 11.68
CA LYS A 141 -5.72 0.97 10.28
C LYS A 141 -5.71 2.51 10.20
N ALA A 142 -6.45 3.18 11.09
CA ALA A 142 -6.53 4.64 11.16
C ALA A 142 -5.16 5.29 11.45
N VAL A 143 -4.33 4.71 12.33
CA VAL A 143 -2.99 5.25 12.61
C VAL A 143 -2.05 5.04 11.42
N LEU A 144 -2.13 3.90 10.72
CA LEU A 144 -1.36 3.67 9.50
C LEU A 144 -1.72 4.71 8.41
N GLU A 145 -2.99 5.07 8.27
CA GLU A 145 -3.47 5.98 7.23
C GLU A 145 -3.33 7.46 7.55
N ASN A 146 -3.66 7.85 8.78
CA ASN A 146 -3.73 9.27 9.15
C ASN A 146 -2.45 9.77 9.82
N VAL A 147 -1.56 8.89 10.27
CA VAL A 147 -0.36 9.27 11.02
C VAL A 147 0.93 8.75 10.37
N ILE A 148 1.06 7.43 10.14
CA ILE A 148 2.33 6.82 9.71
C ILE A 148 2.59 6.98 8.21
N PHE A 149 1.60 6.61 7.37
CA PHE A 149 1.70 6.66 5.91
C PHE A 149 0.68 7.62 5.30
N VAL A 150 0.47 8.76 5.98
CA VAL A 150 -0.41 9.83 5.48
C VAL A 150 0.05 10.29 4.10
N HIS A 151 -0.92 10.47 3.19
CA HIS A 151 -0.61 10.94 1.85
C HIS A 151 -0.12 12.39 1.90
N GLN A 152 0.81 12.75 1.02
CA GLN A 152 1.40 14.09 0.99
C GLN A 152 0.34 15.20 0.87
N GLU A 153 -0.66 15.02 0.01
CA GLU A 153 -1.77 15.97 -0.17
C GLU A 153 -2.71 16.05 1.05
N GLU A 154 -2.69 15.04 1.92
CA GLU A 154 -3.55 14.95 3.11
C GLU A 154 -2.78 15.27 4.41
N SER A 155 -1.48 15.57 4.33
CA SER A 155 -0.58 15.72 5.48
C SER A 155 -0.95 16.88 6.41
N ASN A 156 -1.61 17.91 5.87
CA ASN A 156 -2.06 19.07 6.63
C ASN A 156 -3.44 18.88 7.30
N TRP A 157 -3.96 17.65 7.35
CA TRP A 157 -5.25 17.37 7.99
C TRP A 157 -5.39 17.87 9.44
N PRO A 158 -4.32 17.99 10.27
CA PRO A 158 -4.47 18.57 11.61
C PRO A 158 -4.88 20.05 11.61
N LEU A 159 -4.71 20.73 10.47
CA LEU A 159 -5.09 22.14 10.25
C LEU A 159 -6.42 22.26 9.49
N ALA A 160 -7.09 21.14 9.19
CA ALA A 160 -8.37 21.15 8.50
C ALA A 160 -9.50 21.71 9.39
N GLU A 161 -10.64 21.99 8.76
CA GLU A 161 -11.85 22.42 9.45
C GLU A 161 -12.33 21.43 10.52
N GLY A 162 -13.06 21.95 11.52
CA GLY A 162 -13.38 21.20 12.75
C GLY A 162 -14.09 19.87 12.53
N LYS A 163 -14.87 19.72 11.45
CA LYS A 163 -15.54 18.46 11.11
C LYS A 163 -14.53 17.39 10.69
N VAL A 164 -13.68 17.69 9.69
CA VAL A 164 -12.66 16.75 9.17
C VAL A 164 -11.66 16.39 10.26
N LEU A 165 -11.25 17.37 11.06
CA LEU A 165 -10.35 17.17 12.19
C LEU A 165 -10.94 16.20 13.21
N LYS A 166 -12.20 16.42 13.59
CA LYS A 166 -12.92 15.56 14.54
C LYS A 166 -13.08 14.13 14.01
N GLU A 167 -13.49 13.96 12.76
CA GLU A 167 -13.64 12.64 12.13
C GLU A 167 -12.33 11.83 12.20
N LYS A 168 -11.19 12.45 11.85
CA LYS A 168 -9.89 11.77 11.94
C LYS A 168 -9.47 11.44 13.38
N PHE A 169 -9.76 12.32 14.34
CA PHE A 169 -9.49 12.02 15.74
C PHE A 169 -10.35 10.87 16.27
N ASP A 170 -11.65 10.88 15.94
CA ASP A 170 -12.59 9.83 16.34
C ASP A 170 -12.15 8.46 15.77
N ASP A 171 -11.67 8.44 14.51
CA ASP A 171 -11.12 7.25 13.87
C ASP A 171 -9.82 6.75 14.55
N ILE A 172 -8.90 7.67 14.87
CA ILE A 172 -7.61 7.34 15.51
C ILE A 172 -7.83 6.79 16.92
N PHE A 173 -8.71 7.41 17.69
CA PHE A 173 -8.98 7.04 19.08
C PHE A 173 -10.07 5.98 19.22
N ALA A 174 -10.68 5.53 18.10
CA ALA A 174 -11.78 4.58 18.07
C ALA A 174 -12.92 4.95 19.05
N ALA A 175 -13.22 6.25 19.16
CA ALA A 175 -14.13 6.81 20.16
C ALA A 175 -15.59 6.34 20.01
N THR A 176 -15.93 5.70 18.89
CA THR A 176 -17.26 5.13 18.60
C THR A 176 -17.48 3.71 19.13
N LYS A 177 -16.51 3.12 19.86
CA LYS A 177 -16.63 1.78 20.47
C LYS A 177 -17.08 1.77 21.94
N TYR A 178 -17.49 2.91 22.50
CA TYR A 178 -18.01 3.03 23.87
C TYR A 178 -19.43 3.59 23.87
#